data_AF-A0A524C3Z4-F1
#
_entry.id   AF-A0A524C3Z4-F1
#
_cell.length_a   1.000
_cell.length_b   1.000
_cell.length_c   1.000
_cell.angle_alpha   90.00
_cell.angle_beta   90.00
_cell.angle_gamma   90.00
#
_symmetry.space_group_name_H-M   'P 1'
#
loop_
_entity.id
_entity.type
_entity.pdbx_description
1 polymer ?
#
loop_
_entity_poly.entity_id
_entity_poly.type
_entity_poly.pdbx_seq_one_letter_code
_entity_poly.pdbx_strand_id
1 'polypeptide(L)'
;MKTRNIALLSIMILFLVFLTPTALAKTRQSYLTDFIFSNQVGNERFGSSYQDTAYSLEIIDYYNLYQIPGLFGAEIKIDKSDFQDNLESTLDSMFSQGEIKLFELYYILKSLEVLDSTLDSTLETKISTYVNQTAQADGGYSSDNSTSNSDMVSTYFAYEIKSYLNEEINSSLTQNWILSCNNSDGGYGGNNTLDSSQLTTYLAVYLINQIADLADLENRSATLNYFKSFYVSDSDDLYNYGGYLPGILSEITLFSSTFYCVSAIHLLDNTQLSKTATLNWILSRQNFEDGGFSNLYGGTVQGLSSISASYYAFKLLLNFNSVGLLNEDIFMVEFNFIILIILLVVIAFIIGLIYFIWRKRKI
;
A
#
# COMPACT_ATOMS: atom_id res chain seq x y z
N MET A 1 -30.87 52.72 6.55
CA MET A 1 -29.96 51.70 7.10
C MET A 1 -29.07 52.37 8.13
N LYS A 2 -29.29 52.09 9.42
CA LYS A 2 -28.49 52.64 10.52
C LYS A 2 -27.08 52.04 10.43
N THR A 3 -26.05 52.79 10.79
CA THR A 3 -24.63 52.37 10.88
C THR A 3 -24.44 50.99 11.50
N ARG A 4 -25.34 50.61 12.42
CA ARG A 4 -25.44 49.28 13.05
C ARG A 4 -25.56 48.11 12.06
N ASN A 5 -26.24 48.26 10.93
CA ASN A 5 -26.45 47.17 9.96
C ASN A 5 -25.24 46.97 9.04
N ILE A 6 -24.44 48.01 8.80
CA ILE A 6 -23.20 47.91 8.02
C ILE A 6 -22.13 47.22 8.87
N ALA A 7 -22.02 47.58 10.16
CA ALA A 7 -21.13 46.90 11.09
C ALA A 7 -21.47 45.41 11.24
N LEU A 8 -22.76 45.05 11.32
CA LEU A 8 -23.20 43.65 11.38
C LEU A 8 -22.85 42.87 10.11
N LEU A 9 -23.04 43.46 8.92
CA LEU A 9 -22.66 42.84 7.64
C LEU A 9 -21.14 42.67 7.53
N SER A 10 -20.37 43.67 7.93
CA SER A 10 -18.91 43.59 7.98
C SER A 10 -18.43 42.51 8.95
N ILE A 11 -19.05 42.37 10.12
CA ILE A 11 -18.75 41.30 11.08
C ILE A 11 -19.13 39.93 10.51
N MET A 12 -20.26 39.80 9.80
CA MET A 12 -20.68 38.54 9.17
C MET A 12 -19.75 38.14 8.02
N ILE A 13 -19.29 39.09 7.20
CA ILE A 13 -18.31 38.86 6.14
C ILE A 13 -16.94 38.54 6.74
N LEU A 14 -16.55 39.22 7.82
CA LEU A 14 -15.34 38.87 8.56
C LEU A 14 -15.45 37.45 9.12
N PHE A 15 -16.61 37.06 9.66
CA PHE A 15 -16.90 35.68 10.09
C PHE A 15 -16.84 34.71 8.91
N LEU A 16 -17.34 35.05 7.72
CA LEU A 16 -17.27 34.22 6.51
C LEU A 16 -15.86 34.12 5.92
N VAL A 17 -15.00 35.13 6.13
CA VAL A 17 -13.57 35.13 5.75
C VAL A 17 -12.72 34.42 6.81
N PHE A 18 -13.11 34.44 8.08
CA PHE A 18 -12.56 33.56 9.13
C PHE A 18 -13.12 32.13 9.06
N LEU A 19 -14.25 31.94 8.37
CA LEU A 19 -14.70 30.69 7.75
C LEU A 19 -14.11 30.56 6.34
N THR A 20 -12.91 31.10 6.10
CA THR A 20 -12.00 30.50 5.12
C THR A 20 -12.10 29.00 5.32
N PRO A 21 -12.09 28.18 4.26
CA PRO A 21 -11.89 26.77 4.49
C PRO A 21 -10.63 26.73 5.34
N THR A 22 -10.78 26.40 6.62
CA THR A 22 -9.77 25.66 7.32
C THR A 22 -9.53 24.55 6.32
N ALA A 23 -8.46 24.68 5.53
CA ALA A 23 -7.83 23.54 4.91
C ALA A 23 -7.56 22.69 6.14
N LEU A 24 -8.54 21.84 6.44
CA LEU A 24 -8.62 21.13 7.70
C LEU A 24 -7.39 20.27 7.60
N ALA A 25 -6.37 20.65 8.35
CA ALA A 25 -5.20 19.85 8.55
C ALA A 25 -5.74 18.46 8.91
N LYS A 26 -5.50 17.52 8.01
CA LYS A 26 -5.86 16.13 8.19
C LYS A 26 -4.53 15.41 8.39
N THR A 27 -4.55 14.42 9.25
CA THR A 27 -3.40 13.56 9.40
C THR A 27 -3.17 12.82 8.09
N ARG A 28 -1.90 12.52 7.80
CA ARG A 28 -1.51 11.63 6.69
C ARG A 28 -2.28 10.30 6.73
N GLN A 29 -2.57 9.77 7.91
CA GLN A 29 -3.40 8.59 8.11
C GLN A 29 -4.81 8.82 7.57
N SER A 30 -5.47 9.92 7.94
CA SER A 30 -6.82 10.23 7.46
C SER A 30 -6.85 10.32 5.93
N TYR A 31 -5.83 10.93 5.33
CA TYR A 31 -5.69 10.96 3.87
C TYR A 31 -5.55 9.58 3.25
N LEU A 32 -4.67 8.74 3.82
CA LEU A 32 -4.48 7.37 3.36
C LEU A 32 -5.77 6.55 3.48
N THR A 33 -6.50 6.67 4.59
CA THR A 33 -7.74 5.92 4.77
C THR A 33 -8.84 6.42 3.84
N ASP A 34 -8.96 7.74 3.64
CA ASP A 34 -9.90 8.31 2.66
C ASP A 34 -9.59 7.79 1.25
N PHE A 35 -8.31 7.72 0.87
CA PHE A 35 -7.87 7.12 -0.39
C PHE A 35 -8.32 5.66 -0.52
N ILE A 36 -8.06 4.83 0.50
CA ILE A 36 -8.46 3.42 0.49
C ILE A 36 -9.97 3.26 0.33
N PHE A 37 -10.77 3.98 1.12
CA PHE A 37 -12.23 3.94 1.03
C PHE A 37 -12.77 4.48 -0.30
N SER A 38 -12.11 5.46 -0.92
CA SER A 38 -12.49 5.96 -2.25
C SER A 38 -12.31 4.92 -3.36
N ASN A 39 -11.49 3.89 -3.12
CA ASN A 39 -11.29 2.77 -4.02
C ASN A 39 -12.16 1.54 -3.68
N GLN A 40 -13.08 1.64 -2.72
CA GLN A 40 -14.00 0.56 -2.40
C GLN A 40 -15.00 0.34 -3.56
N VAL A 41 -15.14 -0.90 -4.01
CA VAL A 41 -16.09 -1.32 -5.06
C VAL A 41 -17.18 -2.15 -4.41
N GLY A 42 -18.24 -1.48 -3.96
CA GLY A 42 -19.34 -2.13 -3.23
C GLY A 42 -18.87 -2.81 -1.94
N ASN A 43 -19.47 -3.96 -1.61
CA ASN A 43 -19.06 -4.82 -0.49
C ASN A 43 -18.25 -6.03 -0.97
N GLU A 44 -17.62 -5.94 -2.15
CA GLU A 44 -16.97 -7.09 -2.80
C GLU A 44 -15.45 -6.99 -2.76
N ARG A 45 -14.89 -5.80 -2.99
CA ARG A 45 -13.45 -5.61 -3.16
C ARG A 45 -13.01 -4.16 -3.05
N PHE A 46 -11.70 -3.97 -3.01
CA PHE A 46 -11.05 -2.67 -3.23
C PHE A 46 -10.28 -2.68 -4.54
N GLY A 47 -10.23 -1.53 -5.19
CA GLY A 47 -9.45 -1.34 -6.40
C GLY A 47 -9.82 -2.30 -7.52
N SER A 48 -8.80 -2.86 -8.18
CA SER A 48 -8.96 -3.63 -9.41
C SER A 48 -8.79 -5.14 -9.23
N SER A 49 -8.29 -5.60 -8.08
CA SER A 49 -7.85 -6.98 -7.85
C SER A 49 -8.08 -7.43 -6.40
N TYR A 50 -8.02 -8.75 -6.13
CA TYR A 50 -8.04 -9.26 -4.76
C TYR A 50 -6.79 -8.87 -3.96
N GLN A 51 -5.66 -8.62 -4.64
CA GLN A 51 -4.46 -8.06 -4.01
C GLN A 51 -4.75 -6.68 -3.41
N ASP A 52 -5.40 -5.80 -4.19
CA ASP A 52 -5.81 -4.48 -3.71
C ASP A 52 -6.78 -4.60 -2.52
N THR A 53 -7.69 -5.58 -2.55
CA THR A 53 -8.57 -5.89 -1.41
C THR A 53 -7.80 -6.26 -0.16
N ALA A 54 -6.90 -7.24 -0.22
CA ALA A 54 -6.13 -7.70 0.93
C ALA A 54 -5.27 -6.56 1.52
N TYR A 55 -4.61 -5.79 0.65
CA TYR A 55 -3.81 -4.64 1.04
C TYR A 55 -4.63 -3.55 1.73
N SER A 56 -5.81 -3.26 1.20
CA SER A 56 -6.72 -2.27 1.79
C SER A 56 -7.22 -2.73 3.16
N LEU A 57 -7.67 -3.98 3.25
CA LEU A 57 -8.19 -4.55 4.50
C LEU A 57 -7.13 -4.59 5.60
N GLU A 58 -5.86 -4.92 5.29
CA GLU A 58 -4.78 -4.91 6.28
C GLU A 58 -4.52 -3.51 6.86
N ILE A 59 -4.58 -2.47 6.02
CA ILE A 59 -4.46 -1.08 6.48
C ILE A 59 -5.68 -0.70 7.36
N ILE A 60 -6.88 -1.06 6.93
CA ILE A 60 -8.13 -0.77 7.64
C ILE A 60 -8.16 -1.46 9.01
N ASP A 61 -7.80 -2.74 9.05
CA ASP A 61 -7.75 -3.55 10.27
C ASP A 61 -6.72 -3.01 11.26
N TYR A 62 -5.52 -2.65 10.78
CA TYR A 62 -4.47 -2.08 11.62
C TYR A 62 -4.94 -0.83 12.40
N TYR A 63 -5.73 0.03 11.75
CA TYR A 63 -6.28 1.23 12.40
C TYR A 63 -7.65 1.00 13.05
N ASN A 64 -8.21 -0.21 12.93
CA ASN A 64 -9.58 -0.54 13.35
C ASN A 64 -10.63 0.42 12.77
N LEU A 65 -10.53 0.71 11.47
CA LEU A 65 -11.34 1.73 10.77
C LEU A 65 -12.36 1.11 9.81
N TYR A 66 -13.21 0.20 10.29
CA TYR A 66 -14.28 -0.38 9.46
C TYR A 66 -15.45 0.57 9.17
N GLN A 67 -15.40 1.79 9.72
CA GLN A 67 -16.37 2.84 9.51
C GLN A 67 -15.68 4.21 9.56
N ILE A 68 -15.92 5.03 8.55
CA ILE A 68 -15.43 6.42 8.51
C ILE A 68 -16.56 7.42 8.20
N PRO A 69 -16.45 8.66 8.70
CA PRO A 69 -17.38 9.72 8.33
C PRO A 69 -17.24 10.07 6.84
N GLY A 70 -18.36 10.01 6.12
CA GLY A 70 -18.49 10.48 4.75
C GLY A 70 -19.00 11.92 4.65
N LEU A 71 -19.19 12.38 3.42
CA LEU A 71 -19.67 13.73 3.14
C LEU A 71 -21.13 13.90 3.62
N PHE A 72 -21.43 15.07 4.19
CA PHE A 72 -22.77 15.41 4.72
C PHE A 72 -23.31 14.47 5.81
N GLY A 73 -22.42 13.79 6.54
CA GLY A 73 -22.80 12.88 7.62
C GLY A 73 -23.30 11.52 7.12
N ALA A 74 -23.12 11.20 5.84
CA ALA A 74 -23.17 9.82 5.38
C ALA A 74 -22.03 9.03 6.06
N GLU A 75 -22.19 7.74 6.26
CA GLU A 75 -21.13 6.88 6.79
C GLU A 75 -20.67 5.93 5.68
N ILE A 76 -19.36 5.80 5.51
CA ILE A 76 -18.78 4.77 4.65
C ILE A 76 -18.37 3.65 5.59
N LYS A 77 -18.96 2.47 5.41
CA LYS A 77 -18.72 1.30 6.26
C LYS A 77 -18.34 0.09 5.43
N ILE A 78 -17.52 -0.76 6.02
CA ILE A 78 -17.26 -2.12 5.55
C ILE A 78 -18.08 -3.04 6.43
N ASP A 79 -19.06 -3.69 5.84
CA ASP A 79 -19.79 -4.75 6.52
C ASP A 79 -18.96 -6.03 6.46
N LYS A 80 -18.32 -6.40 7.57
CA LYS A 80 -17.40 -7.55 7.62
C LYS A 80 -18.10 -8.83 7.14
N SER A 81 -19.34 -9.06 7.56
CA SER A 81 -20.10 -10.26 7.21
C SER A 81 -20.36 -10.33 5.71
N ASP A 82 -20.84 -9.24 5.11
CA ASP A 82 -21.07 -9.20 3.66
C ASP A 82 -19.78 -9.43 2.87
N PHE A 83 -18.66 -8.85 3.33
CA PHE A 83 -17.36 -9.02 2.68
C PHE A 83 -16.87 -10.47 2.77
N GLN A 84 -17.01 -11.11 3.94
CA GLN A 84 -16.68 -12.53 4.13
C GLN A 84 -17.53 -13.42 3.21
N ASP A 85 -18.86 -13.23 3.20
CA ASP A 85 -19.78 -14.00 2.37
C ASP A 85 -19.45 -13.87 0.88
N ASN A 86 -19.11 -12.66 0.41
CA ASN A 86 -18.73 -12.43 -0.98
C ASN A 86 -17.39 -13.10 -1.35
N LEU A 87 -16.41 -13.06 -0.46
CA LEU A 87 -15.10 -13.70 -0.68
C LEU A 87 -15.22 -15.23 -0.67
N GLU A 88 -15.99 -15.81 0.24
CA GLU A 88 -16.24 -17.25 0.29
C GLU A 88 -17.03 -17.75 -0.92
N SER A 89 -18.07 -17.02 -1.32
CA SER A 89 -18.82 -17.28 -2.57
C SER A 89 -17.92 -17.23 -3.80
N THR A 90 -16.96 -16.30 -3.82
CA THR A 90 -15.95 -16.22 -4.87
C THR A 90 -15.07 -17.46 -4.91
N LEU A 91 -14.57 -17.91 -3.75
CA LEU A 91 -13.77 -19.14 -3.68
C LEU A 91 -14.55 -20.35 -4.20
N ASP A 92 -15.79 -20.52 -3.75
CA ASP A 92 -16.65 -21.63 -4.20
C ASP A 92 -16.88 -21.60 -5.71
N SER A 93 -17.07 -20.41 -6.29
CA SER A 93 -17.18 -20.22 -7.73
C SER A 93 -15.89 -20.61 -8.47
N MET A 94 -14.72 -20.18 -7.97
CA MET A 94 -13.41 -20.55 -8.56
C MET A 94 -13.22 -22.07 -8.60
N PHE A 95 -13.53 -22.77 -7.50
CA PHE A 95 -13.44 -24.23 -7.44
C PHE A 95 -14.47 -24.93 -8.33
N SER A 96 -15.67 -24.38 -8.45
CA SER A 96 -16.73 -24.95 -9.30
C SER A 96 -16.43 -24.82 -10.79
N GLN A 97 -15.74 -23.76 -11.19
CA GLN A 97 -15.36 -23.50 -12.58
C GLN A 97 -14.02 -24.13 -12.97
N GLY A 98 -13.20 -24.51 -11.99
CA GLY A 98 -11.86 -25.04 -12.22
C GLY A 98 -10.84 -23.97 -12.65
N GLU A 99 -11.18 -22.70 -12.54
CA GLU A 99 -10.32 -21.55 -12.89
C GLU A 99 -9.61 -21.03 -11.65
N ILE A 100 -8.75 -21.86 -11.06
CA ILE A 100 -8.05 -21.53 -9.83
C ILE A 100 -6.63 -21.11 -10.15
N LYS A 101 -6.25 -19.91 -9.69
CA LYS A 101 -4.87 -19.43 -9.71
C LYS A 101 -4.40 -19.23 -8.28
N LEU A 102 -3.20 -19.72 -7.97
CA LEU A 102 -2.64 -19.65 -6.62
C LEU A 102 -2.50 -18.21 -6.11
N PHE A 103 -2.18 -17.26 -7.01
CA PHE A 103 -2.12 -15.83 -6.72
C PHE A 103 -3.46 -15.27 -6.19
N GLU A 104 -4.56 -15.56 -6.88
CA GLU A 104 -5.88 -15.03 -6.51
C GLU A 104 -6.38 -15.70 -5.23
N LEU A 105 -6.19 -17.02 -5.13
CA LEU A 105 -6.51 -17.81 -3.94
C LEU A 105 -5.81 -17.25 -2.69
N TYR A 106 -4.51 -16.97 -2.76
CA TYR A 106 -3.75 -16.39 -1.65
C TYR A 106 -4.35 -15.06 -1.18
N TYR A 107 -4.65 -14.12 -2.09
CA TYR A 107 -5.14 -12.81 -1.67
C TYR A 107 -6.58 -12.82 -1.16
N ILE A 108 -7.43 -13.73 -1.64
CA ILE A 108 -8.75 -13.92 -1.07
C ILE A 108 -8.63 -14.49 0.35
N LEU A 109 -7.80 -15.50 0.55
CA LEU A 109 -7.57 -16.07 1.89
C LEU A 109 -6.92 -15.07 2.84
N LYS A 110 -5.99 -14.26 2.36
CA LYS A 110 -5.39 -13.17 3.15
C LYS A 110 -6.45 -12.17 3.60
N SER A 111 -7.40 -11.84 2.73
CA SER A 111 -8.52 -10.96 3.06
C SER A 111 -9.43 -11.58 4.12
N LEU A 112 -9.74 -12.88 4.00
CA LEU A 112 -10.54 -13.63 4.98
C LEU A 112 -9.83 -13.74 6.34
N GLU A 113 -8.52 -13.95 6.35
CA GLU A 113 -7.68 -13.95 7.56
C GLU A 113 -7.79 -12.61 8.30
N VAL A 114 -7.60 -11.49 7.59
CA VAL A 114 -7.69 -10.13 8.17
C VAL A 114 -9.10 -9.82 8.69
N LEU A 115 -10.12 -10.45 8.13
CA LEU A 115 -11.51 -10.30 8.57
C LEU A 115 -11.86 -11.23 9.74
N ASP A 116 -10.93 -12.04 10.24
CA ASP A 116 -11.16 -13.10 11.23
C ASP A 116 -12.23 -14.12 10.76
N SER A 117 -12.29 -14.43 9.46
CA SER A 117 -13.23 -15.44 8.94
C SER A 117 -12.78 -16.85 9.29
N THR A 118 -13.74 -17.74 9.53
CA THR A 118 -13.51 -19.18 9.68
C THR A 118 -14.03 -19.89 8.43
N LEU A 119 -13.12 -20.52 7.68
CA LEU A 119 -13.52 -21.31 6.52
C LEU A 119 -14.38 -22.50 6.93
N ASP A 120 -15.35 -22.85 6.08
CA ASP A 120 -16.02 -24.13 6.22
C ASP A 120 -15.06 -25.29 5.88
N SER A 121 -15.20 -26.41 6.60
CA SER A 121 -14.33 -27.58 6.44
C SER A 121 -14.30 -28.17 5.02
N THR A 122 -15.35 -27.97 4.22
CA THR A 122 -15.41 -28.48 2.84
C THR A 122 -14.52 -27.62 1.95
N LEU A 123 -14.63 -26.30 2.06
CA LEU A 123 -13.79 -25.36 1.33
C LEU A 123 -12.32 -25.47 1.75
N GLU A 124 -12.05 -25.60 3.05
CA GLU A 124 -10.71 -25.89 3.60
C GLU A 124 -10.08 -27.13 2.92
N THR A 125 -10.84 -28.23 2.83
CA THR A 125 -10.39 -29.47 2.17
C THR A 125 -10.13 -29.27 0.66
N LYS A 126 -10.98 -28.48 -0.03
CA LYS A 126 -10.78 -28.17 -1.47
C LYS A 126 -9.48 -27.38 -1.68
N ILE A 127 -9.24 -26.37 -0.85
CA ILE A 127 -8.04 -25.52 -0.90
C ILE A 127 -6.80 -26.36 -0.64
N SER A 128 -6.78 -27.12 0.45
CA SER A 128 -5.69 -28.05 0.78
C SER A 128 -5.37 -28.99 -0.38
N THR A 129 -6.42 -29.63 -0.93
CA THR A 129 -6.27 -30.56 -2.06
C THR A 129 -5.65 -29.87 -3.27
N TYR A 130 -6.12 -28.66 -3.62
CA TYR A 130 -5.59 -27.93 -4.76
C TYR A 130 -4.12 -27.50 -4.56
N VAL A 131 -3.76 -26.94 -3.41
CA VAL A 131 -2.38 -26.53 -3.13
C VAL A 131 -1.44 -27.74 -3.12
N ASN A 132 -1.89 -28.89 -2.62
CA ASN A 132 -1.11 -30.14 -2.70
C ASN A 132 -0.91 -30.62 -4.15
N GLN A 133 -1.83 -30.32 -5.06
CA GLN A 133 -1.68 -30.64 -6.49
C GLN A 133 -0.72 -29.72 -7.24
N THR A 134 -0.40 -28.54 -6.71
CA THR A 134 0.61 -27.64 -7.30
C THR A 134 2.03 -27.93 -6.81
N ALA A 135 2.18 -28.78 -5.78
CA ALA A 135 3.48 -29.20 -5.27
C ALA A 135 4.25 -30.03 -6.31
N GLN A 136 5.53 -29.74 -6.48
CA GLN A 136 6.40 -30.41 -7.45
C GLN A 136 7.40 -31.33 -6.76
N ALA A 137 7.93 -32.29 -7.53
CA ALA A 137 8.87 -33.28 -7.01
C ALA A 137 10.23 -32.69 -6.58
N ASP A 138 10.56 -31.48 -7.05
CA ASP A 138 11.78 -30.78 -6.68
C ASP A 138 11.66 -30.01 -5.35
N GLY A 139 10.45 -29.79 -4.83
CA GLY A 139 10.18 -29.06 -3.60
C GLY A 139 9.54 -27.68 -3.77
N GLY A 140 9.51 -27.16 -4.99
CA GLY A 140 8.79 -25.93 -5.30
C GLY A 140 7.32 -26.19 -5.61
N TYR A 141 6.59 -25.10 -5.87
CA TYR A 141 5.19 -25.14 -6.28
C TYR A 141 5.01 -24.41 -7.61
N SER A 142 4.05 -24.88 -8.41
CA SER A 142 3.64 -24.26 -9.67
C SER A 142 2.47 -23.27 -9.48
N SER A 143 2.25 -22.41 -10.47
CA SER A 143 1.17 -21.40 -10.44
C SER A 143 -0.25 -21.98 -10.44
N ASP A 144 -0.37 -23.20 -10.96
CA ASP A 144 -1.61 -23.98 -11.06
C ASP A 144 -1.30 -25.48 -11.11
N ASN A 145 -2.33 -26.32 -11.01
CA ASN A 145 -2.22 -27.78 -11.02
C ASN A 145 -2.11 -28.40 -12.43
N SER A 146 -1.98 -27.57 -13.47
CA SER A 146 -1.84 -28.01 -14.87
C SER A 146 -0.40 -27.90 -15.39
N THR A 147 0.45 -27.18 -14.67
CA THR A 147 1.86 -26.96 -15.01
C THR A 147 2.78 -27.71 -14.05
N SER A 148 3.99 -28.05 -14.52
CA SER A 148 5.01 -28.76 -13.75
C SER A 148 6.24 -27.91 -13.48
N ASN A 149 6.09 -26.58 -13.53
CA ASN A 149 7.19 -25.63 -13.40
C ASN A 149 7.10 -24.97 -12.04
N SER A 150 8.01 -25.36 -11.14
CA SER A 150 8.19 -24.68 -9.86
C SER A 150 8.65 -23.24 -10.07
N ASP A 151 8.06 -22.31 -9.34
CA ASP A 151 8.52 -20.92 -9.29
C ASP A 151 8.42 -20.31 -7.88
N MET A 152 9.26 -19.30 -7.63
CA MET A 152 9.46 -18.75 -6.29
C MET A 152 8.22 -18.02 -5.78
N VAL A 153 7.44 -17.41 -6.68
CA VAL A 153 6.24 -16.65 -6.35
C VAL A 153 5.12 -17.62 -5.96
N SER A 154 4.93 -18.68 -6.73
CA SER A 154 3.96 -19.73 -6.42
C SER A 154 4.35 -20.52 -5.17
N THR A 155 5.64 -20.78 -4.96
CA THR A 155 6.13 -21.41 -3.71
C THR A 155 5.85 -20.55 -2.49
N TYR A 156 6.01 -19.22 -2.60
CA TYR A 156 5.61 -18.29 -1.55
C TYR A 156 4.09 -18.36 -1.27
N PHE A 157 3.25 -18.32 -2.30
CA PHE A 157 1.80 -18.39 -2.09
C PHE A 157 1.36 -19.73 -1.49
N ALA A 158 1.93 -20.85 -1.94
CA ALA A 158 1.64 -22.16 -1.40
C ALA A 158 2.02 -22.26 0.08
N TYR A 159 3.18 -21.72 0.46
CA TYR A 159 3.62 -21.65 1.86
C TYR A 159 2.63 -20.84 2.70
N GLU A 160 2.28 -19.62 2.28
CA GLU A 160 1.35 -18.75 3.02
C GLU A 160 -0.04 -19.38 3.18
N ILE A 161 -0.55 -19.99 2.11
CA ILE A 161 -1.86 -20.67 2.15
C ILE A 161 -1.79 -21.85 3.12
N LYS A 162 -0.75 -22.69 3.06
CA LYS A 162 -0.60 -23.81 3.99
C LYS A 162 -0.46 -23.34 5.43
N SER A 163 0.30 -22.26 5.68
CA SER A 163 0.40 -21.65 7.00
C SER A 163 -0.97 -21.20 7.52
N TYR A 164 -1.79 -20.55 6.67
CA TYR A 164 -3.16 -20.16 7.03
C TYR A 164 -4.05 -21.36 7.37
N LEU A 165 -3.88 -22.48 6.66
CA LEU A 165 -4.58 -23.74 6.92
C LEU A 165 -3.99 -24.55 8.09
N ASN A 166 -2.94 -24.05 8.77
CA ASN A 166 -2.18 -24.81 9.76
C ASN A 166 -1.63 -26.15 9.23
N GLU A 167 -1.23 -26.17 7.97
CA GLU A 167 -0.59 -27.31 7.31
C GLU A 167 0.92 -27.09 7.15
N GLU A 168 1.67 -28.19 7.21
CA GLU A 168 3.11 -28.16 6.97
C GLU A 168 3.44 -28.32 5.47
N ILE A 169 4.54 -27.68 5.06
CA ILE A 169 5.22 -27.98 3.79
C ILE A 169 6.38 -28.97 4.05
N ASN A 170 6.94 -29.56 2.98
CA ASN A 170 8.19 -30.31 3.10
C ASN A 170 9.38 -29.33 3.18
N SER A 171 9.64 -28.80 4.36
CA SER A 171 10.64 -27.74 4.58
C SER A 171 12.02 -28.08 4.02
N SER A 172 12.49 -29.32 4.19
CA SER A 172 13.82 -29.72 3.70
C SER A 172 13.89 -29.75 2.16
N LEU A 173 12.85 -30.25 1.50
CA LEU A 173 12.83 -30.31 0.03
C LEU A 173 12.67 -28.91 -0.55
N THR A 174 11.75 -28.11 0.01
CA THR A 174 11.53 -26.71 -0.41
C THR A 174 12.76 -25.85 -0.16
N GLN A 175 13.45 -26.02 0.98
CA GLN A 175 14.72 -25.33 1.26
C GLN A 175 15.77 -25.63 0.19
N ASN A 176 16.00 -26.91 -0.12
CA ASN A 176 16.97 -27.29 -1.15
C ASN A 176 16.65 -26.69 -2.52
N TRP A 177 15.36 -26.66 -2.87
CA TRP A 177 14.89 -26.05 -4.11
C TRP A 177 15.14 -24.53 -4.13
N ILE A 178 14.79 -23.81 -3.07
CA ILE A 178 15.04 -22.36 -2.94
C ILE A 178 16.54 -22.07 -3.09
N LEU A 179 17.39 -22.82 -2.38
CA LEU A 179 18.85 -22.65 -2.44
C LEU A 179 19.40 -22.90 -3.86
N SER A 180 18.82 -23.84 -4.60
CA SER A 180 19.19 -24.09 -6.00
C SER A 180 18.88 -22.92 -6.96
N CYS A 181 18.04 -21.96 -6.54
CA CYS A 181 17.70 -20.78 -7.31
C CYS A 181 18.69 -19.61 -7.11
N ASN A 182 19.73 -19.77 -6.29
CA ASN A 182 20.75 -18.74 -6.08
C ASN A 182 21.62 -18.54 -7.33
N ASN A 183 21.91 -17.28 -7.65
CA ASN A 183 22.81 -16.90 -8.74
C ASN A 183 24.12 -16.30 -8.20
N SER A 184 25.13 -16.25 -9.06
CA SER A 184 26.46 -15.73 -8.72
C SER A 184 26.51 -14.26 -8.26
N ASP A 185 25.45 -13.49 -8.52
CA ASP A 185 25.30 -12.09 -8.06
C ASP A 185 24.80 -11.99 -6.62
N GLY A 186 24.53 -13.12 -5.95
CA GLY A 186 23.97 -13.20 -4.61
C GLY A 186 22.45 -13.13 -4.56
N GLY A 187 21.80 -12.85 -5.68
CA GLY A 187 20.34 -12.85 -5.83
C GLY A 187 19.78 -14.26 -6.07
N TYR A 188 18.45 -14.36 -6.13
CA TYR A 188 17.74 -15.60 -6.47
C TYR A 188 16.81 -15.37 -7.65
N GLY A 189 16.81 -16.32 -8.58
CA GLY A 189 15.89 -16.36 -9.72
C GLY A 189 14.48 -16.81 -9.34
N GLY A 190 13.55 -16.68 -10.29
CA GLY A 190 12.21 -17.28 -10.16
C GLY A 190 12.25 -18.81 -10.11
N ASN A 191 13.28 -19.41 -10.71
CA ASN A 191 13.68 -20.80 -10.58
C ASN A 191 15.21 -20.90 -10.81
N ASN A 192 15.77 -22.11 -10.83
CA ASN A 192 17.21 -22.35 -11.02
C ASN A 192 17.77 -22.05 -12.44
N THR A 193 16.94 -21.59 -13.37
CA THR A 193 17.34 -21.21 -14.73
C THR A 193 17.18 -19.73 -15.04
N LEU A 194 16.57 -18.97 -14.14
CA LEU A 194 16.23 -17.57 -14.35
C LEU A 194 17.19 -16.63 -13.60
N ASP A 195 17.40 -15.46 -14.19
CA ASP A 195 18.18 -14.39 -13.56
C ASP A 195 17.52 -13.90 -12.27
N SER A 196 18.36 -13.37 -11.39
CA SER A 196 17.93 -12.81 -10.12
C SER A 196 17.00 -11.62 -10.30
N SER A 197 15.96 -11.54 -9.48
CA SER A 197 15.14 -10.34 -9.32
C SER A 197 14.99 -9.98 -7.86
N GLN A 198 14.71 -8.71 -7.55
CA GLN A 198 14.48 -8.26 -6.17
C GLN A 198 13.33 -8.98 -5.50
N LEU A 199 12.23 -9.20 -6.22
CA LEU A 199 11.07 -9.93 -5.71
C LEU A 199 11.46 -11.35 -5.34
N THR A 200 12.01 -12.11 -6.28
CA THR A 200 12.35 -13.53 -6.08
C THR A 200 13.46 -13.72 -5.04
N THR A 201 14.42 -12.79 -4.99
CA THR A 201 15.44 -12.75 -3.92
C THR A 201 14.81 -12.48 -2.56
N TYR A 202 13.88 -11.53 -2.45
CA TYR A 202 13.18 -11.25 -1.19
C TYR A 202 12.36 -12.46 -0.74
N LEU A 203 11.62 -13.07 -1.66
CA LEU A 203 10.83 -14.27 -1.36
C LEU A 203 11.69 -15.45 -0.92
N ALA A 204 12.87 -15.65 -1.53
CA ALA A 204 13.82 -16.68 -1.10
C ALA A 204 14.29 -16.45 0.35
N VAL A 205 14.71 -15.22 0.67
CA VAL A 205 15.12 -14.85 2.04
C VAL A 205 13.97 -15.02 3.04
N TYR A 206 12.77 -14.57 2.66
CA TYR A 206 11.58 -14.71 3.48
C TYR A 206 11.27 -16.18 3.76
N LEU A 207 11.17 -17.01 2.70
CA LEU A 207 10.83 -18.42 2.84
C LEU A 207 11.87 -19.17 3.66
N ILE A 208 13.17 -18.93 3.45
CA ILE A 208 14.23 -19.52 4.27
C ILE A 208 14.07 -19.11 5.73
N ASN A 209 13.79 -17.83 6.03
CA ASN A 209 13.53 -17.39 7.41
C ASN A 209 12.31 -18.07 8.05
N GLN A 210 11.33 -18.48 7.25
CA GLN A 210 10.15 -19.17 7.75
C GLN A 210 10.37 -20.67 8.00
N ILE A 211 11.15 -21.33 7.13
CA ILE A 211 11.20 -22.81 7.09
C ILE A 211 12.57 -23.38 7.53
N ALA A 212 13.58 -22.53 7.70
CA ALA A 212 14.96 -22.89 8.01
C ALA A 212 15.69 -21.73 8.75
N ASP A 213 17.02 -21.83 8.87
CA ASP A 213 17.85 -20.74 9.42
C ASP A 213 18.37 -19.86 8.27
N LEU A 214 18.36 -18.53 8.44
CA LEU A 214 18.97 -17.58 7.49
C LEU A 214 20.48 -17.80 7.31
N ALA A 215 21.14 -18.50 8.23
CA ALA A 215 22.51 -18.96 8.09
C ALA A 215 22.70 -19.99 6.96
N ASP A 216 21.62 -20.66 6.53
CA ASP A 216 21.65 -21.67 5.47
C ASP A 216 21.63 -21.06 4.06
N LEU A 217 21.48 -19.73 3.93
CA LEU A 217 21.64 -19.05 2.65
C LEU A 217 23.06 -19.25 2.09
N GLU A 218 23.16 -19.69 0.84
CA GLU A 218 24.42 -20.03 0.15
C GLU A 218 25.52 -18.96 0.35
N ASN A 219 25.16 -17.69 0.21
CA ASN A 219 26.05 -16.58 0.54
C ASN A 219 25.27 -15.38 1.08
N ARG A 220 24.93 -15.45 2.38
CA ARG A 220 24.22 -14.37 3.10
C ARG A 220 24.81 -12.97 2.88
N SER A 221 26.14 -12.84 2.80
CA SER A 221 26.79 -11.55 2.59
C SER A 221 26.62 -11.03 1.15
N ALA A 222 26.68 -11.91 0.15
CA ALA A 222 26.41 -11.55 -1.24
C ALA A 222 24.94 -11.17 -1.42
N THR A 223 24.00 -11.90 -0.83
CA THR A 223 22.57 -11.57 -0.87
C THR A 223 22.27 -10.23 -0.21
N LEU A 224 22.90 -9.92 0.92
CA LEU A 224 22.80 -8.60 1.55
C LEU A 224 23.35 -7.49 0.62
N ASN A 225 24.49 -7.71 -0.03
CA ASN A 225 25.08 -6.76 -0.96
C ASN A 225 24.23 -6.58 -2.24
N TYR A 226 23.56 -7.64 -2.71
CA TYR A 226 22.62 -7.59 -3.83
C TYR A 226 21.53 -6.55 -3.56
N PHE A 227 20.82 -6.65 -2.44
CA PHE A 227 19.78 -5.67 -2.08
C PHE A 227 20.33 -4.25 -1.90
N LYS A 228 21.51 -4.11 -1.28
CA LYS A 228 22.14 -2.80 -1.07
C LYS A 228 22.55 -2.12 -2.38
N SER A 229 22.86 -2.88 -3.44
CA SER A 229 23.28 -2.30 -4.72
C SER A 229 22.21 -1.46 -5.42
N PHE A 230 20.94 -1.63 -5.03
CA PHE A 230 19.82 -0.88 -5.61
C PHE A 230 19.51 0.42 -4.86
N TYR A 231 20.15 0.66 -3.71
CA TYR A 231 19.91 1.85 -2.89
C TYR A 231 20.48 3.11 -3.54
N VAL A 232 19.65 4.14 -3.67
CA VAL A 232 20.11 5.45 -4.16
C VAL A 232 20.62 6.29 -2.99
N SER A 233 21.95 6.40 -2.94
CA SER A 233 22.69 7.11 -1.88
C SER A 233 23.09 8.54 -2.24
N ASP A 234 22.91 8.95 -3.49
CA ASP A 234 23.22 10.31 -3.96
C ASP A 234 22.16 11.29 -3.44
N SER A 235 22.55 12.18 -2.53
CA SER A 235 21.64 13.19 -1.96
C SER A 235 21.26 14.29 -2.95
N ASP A 236 21.99 14.44 -4.06
CA ASP A 236 21.68 15.41 -5.10
C ASP A 236 20.57 14.89 -6.05
N ASP A 237 20.33 13.57 -6.07
CA ASP A 237 19.15 12.97 -6.71
C ASP A 237 17.93 13.13 -5.80
N LEU A 238 17.37 14.34 -5.75
CA LEU A 238 16.20 14.69 -4.94
C LEU A 238 14.96 13.84 -5.22
N TYR A 239 14.91 13.19 -6.38
CA TYR A 239 13.79 12.33 -6.74
C TYR A 239 13.96 10.95 -6.14
N ASN A 240 15.14 10.34 -6.21
CA ASN A 240 15.34 8.95 -5.83
C ASN A 240 16.04 8.72 -4.50
N TYR A 241 16.74 9.72 -3.96
CA TYR A 241 17.53 9.58 -2.73
C TYR A 241 16.72 8.96 -1.59
N GLY A 242 17.22 7.85 -1.04
CA GLY A 242 16.55 7.11 0.04
C GLY A 242 15.69 5.93 -0.42
N GLY A 243 15.35 5.84 -1.71
CA GLY A 243 14.62 4.73 -2.31
C GLY A 243 15.52 3.68 -2.96
N TYR A 244 14.91 2.63 -3.48
CA TYR A 244 15.59 1.55 -4.22
C TYR A 244 15.07 1.46 -5.66
N LEU A 245 16.00 1.31 -6.61
CA LEU A 245 15.72 1.17 -8.03
C LEU A 245 15.27 -0.25 -8.35
N PRO A 246 14.25 -0.49 -9.19
CA PRO A 246 13.80 -1.85 -9.52
C PRO A 246 14.80 -2.65 -10.39
N GLY A 247 15.80 -1.98 -10.95
CA GLY A 247 16.89 -2.57 -11.69
C GLY A 247 18.02 -1.57 -11.89
N ILE A 248 19.21 -2.06 -12.24
CA ILE A 248 20.43 -1.23 -12.39
C ILE A 248 20.35 -0.19 -13.52
N LEU A 249 19.45 -0.38 -14.50
CA LEU A 249 19.23 0.54 -15.62
C LEU A 249 18.01 1.44 -15.40
N SER A 250 17.34 1.33 -14.26
CA SER A 250 16.16 2.15 -13.96
C SER A 250 16.56 3.52 -13.43
N GLU A 251 15.80 4.53 -13.79
CA GLU A 251 16.03 5.92 -13.36
C GLU A 251 15.09 6.35 -12.22
N ILE A 252 14.12 5.49 -11.88
CA ILE A 252 13.06 5.82 -10.92
C ILE A 252 12.93 4.71 -9.88
N THR A 253 13.00 5.12 -8.63
CA THR A 253 12.79 4.27 -7.46
C THR A 253 11.31 3.89 -7.32
N LEU A 254 11.04 2.65 -6.89
CA LEU A 254 9.68 2.15 -6.72
C LEU A 254 9.43 1.75 -5.27
N PHE A 255 8.18 1.89 -4.82
CA PHE A 255 7.74 1.40 -3.51
C PHE A 255 7.91 -0.11 -3.38
N SER A 256 7.59 -0.88 -4.41
CA SER A 256 7.78 -2.35 -4.41
C SER A 256 9.25 -2.72 -4.26
N SER A 257 10.13 -2.11 -5.06
CA SER A 257 11.58 -2.32 -4.96
C SER A 257 12.13 -1.97 -3.58
N THR A 258 11.74 -0.81 -3.06
CA THR A 258 12.12 -0.34 -1.72
C THR A 258 11.60 -1.30 -0.64
N PHE A 259 10.35 -1.76 -0.75
CA PHE A 259 9.76 -2.73 0.17
C PHE A 259 10.52 -4.06 0.18
N TYR A 260 10.79 -4.66 -0.98
CA TYR A 260 11.51 -5.94 -1.07
C TYR A 260 12.92 -5.81 -0.50
N CYS A 261 13.66 -4.77 -0.88
CA CYS A 261 15.04 -4.57 -0.43
C CYS A 261 15.10 -4.28 1.08
N VAL A 262 14.29 -3.35 1.58
CA VAL A 262 14.28 -3.00 3.01
C VAL A 262 13.83 -4.19 3.86
N SER A 263 12.80 -4.92 3.44
CA SER A 263 12.30 -6.07 4.21
C SER A 263 13.32 -7.20 4.24
N ALA A 264 13.98 -7.49 3.11
CA ALA A 264 15.05 -8.48 3.09
C ALA A 264 16.26 -8.06 3.93
N ILE A 265 16.72 -6.81 3.80
CA ILE A 265 17.83 -6.29 4.62
C ILE A 265 17.44 -6.29 6.10
N HIS A 266 16.18 -6.01 6.45
CA HIS A 266 15.72 -6.08 7.84
C HIS A 266 15.88 -7.49 8.44
N LEU A 267 15.50 -8.53 7.68
CA LEU A 267 15.66 -9.93 8.08
C LEU A 267 17.14 -10.33 8.14
N LEU A 268 17.94 -9.89 7.16
CA LEU A 268 19.36 -10.25 7.07
C LEU A 268 20.21 -9.50 8.09
N ASP A 269 20.17 -8.17 8.11
CA ASP A 269 20.90 -7.32 9.03
C ASP A 269 20.28 -5.90 9.05
N ASN A 270 19.38 -5.64 10.01
CA ASN A 270 18.69 -4.35 10.09
C ASN A 270 19.63 -3.15 10.26
N THR A 271 20.86 -3.37 10.76
CA THR A 271 21.82 -2.28 11.03
C THR A 271 22.32 -1.62 9.75
N GLN A 272 22.12 -2.26 8.60
CA GLN A 272 22.52 -1.78 7.29
C GLN A 272 21.49 -0.85 6.62
N LEU A 273 20.33 -0.63 7.25
CA LEU A 273 19.27 0.18 6.68
C LEU A 273 19.51 1.70 6.85
N SER A 274 19.39 2.44 5.75
CA SER A 274 19.41 3.91 5.73
C SER A 274 18.07 4.52 6.19
N LYS A 275 17.66 4.24 7.42
CA LYS A 275 16.32 4.54 7.97
C LYS A 275 15.84 5.97 7.68
N THR A 276 16.61 6.99 8.06
CA THR A 276 16.16 8.40 7.96
C THR A 276 15.91 8.83 6.52
N ALA A 277 16.82 8.52 5.60
CA ALA A 277 16.67 8.87 4.19
C ALA A 277 15.47 8.16 3.56
N THR A 278 15.29 6.87 3.85
CA THR A 278 14.15 6.09 3.34
C THR A 278 12.82 6.59 3.90
N LEU A 279 12.74 6.94 5.19
CA LEU A 279 11.51 7.51 5.76
C LEU A 279 11.13 8.85 5.10
N ASN A 280 12.11 9.72 4.86
CA ASN A 280 11.86 10.98 4.15
C ASN A 280 11.38 10.73 2.71
N TRP A 281 11.98 9.77 2.01
CA TRP A 281 11.60 9.35 0.66
C TRP A 281 10.17 8.79 0.60
N ILE A 282 9.75 8.02 1.61
CA ILE A 282 8.38 7.49 1.72
C ILE A 282 7.39 8.65 1.93
N LEU A 283 7.63 9.50 2.93
CA LEU A 283 6.67 10.54 3.33
C LEU A 283 6.52 11.65 2.29
N SER A 284 7.55 11.92 1.47
CA SER A 284 7.47 12.88 0.37
C SER A 284 6.56 12.42 -0.77
N ARG A 285 6.27 11.12 -0.85
CA ARG A 285 5.47 10.49 -1.92
C ARG A 285 4.00 10.29 -1.59
N GLN A 286 3.57 10.75 -0.42
CA GLN A 286 2.15 10.81 -0.14
C GLN A 286 1.53 11.95 -0.94
N ASN A 287 0.59 11.59 -1.79
CA ASN A 287 -0.19 12.52 -2.58
C ASN A 287 -1.18 13.24 -1.65
N PHE A 288 -1.19 14.58 -1.68
CA PHE A 288 -2.05 15.37 -0.80
C PHE A 288 -3.45 15.58 -1.40
N GLU A 289 -3.62 15.36 -2.71
CA GLU A 289 -4.90 15.52 -3.42
C GLU A 289 -5.79 14.29 -3.22
N ASP A 290 -5.23 13.09 -3.43
CA ASP A 290 -5.98 11.84 -3.29
C ASP A 290 -5.71 11.10 -1.97
N GLY A 291 -4.60 11.41 -1.28
CA GLY A 291 -4.22 10.89 0.02
C GLY A 291 -3.38 9.60 0.02
N GLY A 292 -3.28 8.92 -1.13
CA GLY A 292 -2.50 7.69 -1.29
C GLY A 292 -1.01 7.95 -1.52
N PHE A 293 -0.26 6.92 -1.87
CA PHE A 293 1.15 7.03 -2.24
C PHE A 293 1.38 6.69 -3.71
N SER A 294 2.36 7.37 -4.32
CA SER A 294 2.78 7.13 -5.71
C SER A 294 4.29 7.04 -5.87
N ASN A 295 4.75 6.30 -6.87
CA ASN A 295 6.20 6.16 -7.14
C ASN A 295 6.85 7.46 -7.62
N LEU A 296 6.05 8.29 -8.32
CA LEU A 296 6.51 9.53 -8.93
C LEU A 296 6.32 10.70 -7.96
N TYR A 297 7.43 11.33 -7.61
CA TYR A 297 7.44 12.60 -6.92
C TYR A 297 8.10 13.64 -7.82
N GLY A 298 7.42 14.76 -8.08
CA GLY A 298 7.88 15.82 -8.97
C GLY A 298 7.82 17.21 -8.33
N GLY A 299 7.86 17.31 -7.00
CA GLY A 299 7.53 18.56 -6.29
C GLY A 299 6.06 18.94 -6.51
N THR A 300 5.78 19.79 -7.49
CA THR A 300 4.41 20.24 -7.83
C THR A 300 3.63 19.26 -8.71
N VAL A 301 4.29 18.25 -9.28
CA VAL A 301 3.63 17.19 -10.06
C VAL A 301 3.55 15.94 -9.19
N GLN A 302 2.34 15.55 -8.82
CA GLN A 302 2.09 14.32 -8.07
C GLN A 302 1.68 13.20 -9.01
N GLY A 303 2.28 12.03 -8.86
CA GLY A 303 1.82 10.83 -9.54
C GLY A 303 0.46 10.38 -9.00
N LEU A 304 -0.31 9.69 -9.84
CA LEU A 304 -1.52 8.99 -9.41
C LEU A 304 -1.14 7.96 -8.35
N SER A 305 -1.85 7.98 -7.23
CA SER A 305 -1.66 6.98 -6.18
C SER A 305 -2.19 5.62 -6.60
N SER A 306 -1.65 4.57 -5.99
CA SER A 306 -2.21 3.21 -6.11
C SER A 306 -2.31 2.55 -4.74
N ILE A 307 -3.23 1.59 -4.61
CA ILE A 307 -3.38 0.80 -3.38
C ILE A 307 -2.08 0.05 -3.08
N SER A 308 -1.48 -0.58 -4.09
CA SER A 308 -0.19 -1.29 -3.93
C SER A 308 0.94 -0.38 -3.43
N ALA A 309 1.13 0.81 -4.01
CA ALA A 309 2.16 1.75 -3.53
C ALA A 309 1.88 2.23 -2.11
N SER A 310 0.61 2.52 -1.79
CA SER A 310 0.15 2.92 -0.46
C SER A 310 0.38 1.83 0.59
N TYR A 311 0.11 0.58 0.22
CA TYR A 311 0.37 -0.57 1.06
C TYR A 311 1.86 -0.75 1.34
N TYR A 312 2.71 -0.73 0.31
CA TYR A 312 4.17 -0.84 0.51
C TYR A 312 4.73 0.32 1.34
N ALA A 313 4.25 1.55 1.16
CA ALA A 313 4.61 2.68 2.01
C ALA A 313 4.24 2.43 3.47
N PHE A 314 3.03 1.96 3.72
CA PHE A 314 2.53 1.61 5.04
C PHE A 314 3.36 0.49 5.70
N LYS A 315 3.62 -0.61 4.98
CA LYS A 315 4.45 -1.73 5.47
C LYS A 315 5.89 -1.31 5.74
N LEU A 316 6.47 -0.44 4.92
CA LEU A 316 7.80 0.12 5.18
C LEU A 316 7.83 0.93 6.48
N LEU A 317 6.81 1.75 6.73
CA LEU A 317 6.69 2.51 7.98
C LEU A 317 6.55 1.58 9.20
N LEU A 318 5.83 0.46 9.06
CA LEU A 318 5.77 -0.58 10.09
C LEU A 318 7.14 -1.23 10.32
N ASN A 319 7.85 -1.64 9.28
CA ASN A 319 9.19 -2.24 9.39
C ASN A 319 10.19 -1.32 10.10
N PHE A 320 10.03 0.00 9.94
CA PHE A 320 10.84 1.00 10.62
C PHE A 320 10.31 1.42 12.00
N ASN A 321 9.22 0.81 12.50
CA ASN A 321 8.52 1.22 13.72
C ASN A 321 8.20 2.73 13.72
N SER A 322 7.75 3.25 12.57
CA SER A 322 7.58 4.68 12.29
C SER A 322 6.21 5.02 11.69
N VAL A 323 5.24 4.10 11.80
CA VAL A 323 3.84 4.32 11.38
C VAL A 323 3.19 5.53 12.06
N GLY A 324 3.66 5.90 13.26
CA GLY A 324 3.21 7.11 13.97
C GLY A 324 3.48 8.42 13.21
N LEU A 325 4.38 8.43 12.21
CA LEU A 325 4.58 9.57 11.31
C LEU A 325 3.34 9.84 10.44
N LEU A 326 2.43 8.87 10.29
CA LEU A 326 1.15 9.09 9.62
C LEU A 326 0.15 9.89 10.48
N ASN A 327 0.43 10.11 11.77
CA ASN A 327 -0.37 11.01 12.60
C ASN A 327 -0.03 12.48 12.40
N GLU A 328 1.01 12.79 11.62
CA GLU A 328 1.38 14.17 11.32
C GLU A 328 0.33 14.82 10.41
N ASP A 329 -0.01 16.06 10.75
CA ASP A 329 -0.89 16.90 9.96
C ASP A 329 -0.19 17.35 8.68
N ILE A 330 -0.86 17.16 7.54
CA ILE A 330 -0.46 17.74 6.26
C ILE A 330 -1.56 18.63 5.70
N PHE A 331 -1.17 19.68 4.99
CA PHE A 331 -2.09 20.64 4.40
C PHE A 331 -2.35 20.31 2.93
N MET A 332 -3.62 20.15 2.56
CA MET A 332 -4.07 19.76 1.21
C MET A 332 -3.75 20.78 0.11
N VAL A 333 -3.38 22.01 0.48
CA VAL A 333 -3.12 23.09 -0.48
C VAL A 333 -1.99 23.92 0.10
N GLU A 334 -0.89 24.09 -0.65
CA GLU A 334 -0.03 25.25 -0.45
C GLU A 334 -0.93 26.47 -0.55
N PHE A 335 -1.26 27.06 0.60
CA PHE A 335 -2.24 28.12 0.69
C PHE A 335 -1.95 29.18 -0.37
N ASN A 336 -2.73 29.19 -1.45
CA ASN A 336 -2.44 30.10 -2.55
C ASN A 336 -2.92 31.48 -2.13
N PHE A 337 -2.01 32.26 -1.56
CA PHE A 337 -2.28 33.61 -1.08
C PHE A 337 -2.89 34.49 -2.17
N ILE A 338 -2.65 34.20 -3.46
CA ILE A 338 -3.27 34.91 -4.58
C ILE A 338 -4.76 34.61 -4.65
N ILE A 339 -5.20 33.36 -4.47
CA ILE A 339 -6.63 33.01 -4.43
C ILE A 339 -7.31 33.71 -3.25
N LEU A 340 -6.67 33.73 -2.07
CA LEU A 340 -7.18 34.49 -0.93
C LEU A 340 -7.32 35.98 -1.27
N ILE A 341 -6.28 36.58 -1.87
CA ILE A 341 -6.29 38.01 -2.26
C ILE A 341 -7.41 38.28 -3.27
N ILE A 342 -7.58 37.44 -4.30
CA ILE A 342 -8.67 37.57 -5.28
C ILE A 342 -10.03 37.54 -4.59
N LEU A 343 -10.22 36.57 -3.67
CA LEU A 343 -11.47 36.40 -2.93
C LEU A 343 -11.76 37.64 -2.05
N LEU A 344 -10.74 38.17 -1.37
CA LEU A 344 -10.85 39.41 -0.59
C LEU A 344 -11.17 40.64 -1.46
N VAL A 345 -10.57 40.76 -2.65
CA VAL A 345 -10.84 41.86 -3.60
C VAL A 345 -12.27 41.79 -4.14
N VAL A 346 -12.75 40.59 -4.51
CA VAL A 346 -14.14 40.38 -4.97
C VAL A 346 -15.13 40.75 -3.88
N ILE A 347 -14.90 40.33 -2.64
CA ILE A 347 -15.73 40.69 -1.48
C ILE A 347 -15.74 42.21 -1.29
N ALA A 348 -14.57 42.87 -1.32
CA ALA A 348 -14.47 44.32 -1.18
C ALA A 348 -15.22 45.08 -2.30
N PHE A 349 -15.12 44.61 -3.54
CA PHE A 349 -15.84 45.18 -4.67
C PHE A 349 -17.36 45.04 -4.52
N ILE A 350 -17.85 43.85 -4.13
CA ILE A 350 -19.28 43.62 -3.88
C ILE A 350 -19.81 44.55 -2.78
N ILE A 351 -19.08 44.68 -1.66
CA ILE A 351 -19.43 45.61 -0.58
C ILE A 351 -19.49 47.05 -1.10
N GLY A 352 -18.48 47.47 -1.89
CA GLY A 352 -18.43 48.80 -2.49
C GLY A 352 -19.60 49.09 -3.43
N LEU A 353 -19.98 48.10 -4.25
CA LEU A 353 -21.09 48.20 -5.20
C LEU A 353 -22.45 48.27 -4.49
N ILE A 354 -22.65 47.46 -3.45
CA ILE A 354 -23.84 47.53 -2.58
C ILE A 354 -23.92 48.91 -1.91
N TYR A 355 -22.82 49.42 -1.36
CA TYR A 355 -22.77 50.74 -0.75
C TYR A 355 -23.09 51.86 -1.75
N PHE A 356 -22.54 51.78 -2.96
CA PHE A 356 -22.80 52.74 -4.04
C PHE A 356 -24.27 52.76 -4.46
N ILE A 357 -24.87 51.59 -4.73
CA ILE A 357 -26.30 51.47 -5.08
C ILE A 357 -27.17 52.02 -3.94
N TRP A 358 -26.85 51.68 -2.70
CA TRP A 358 -27.57 52.18 -1.53
C TRP A 358 -27.52 53.70 -1.41
N ARG A 359 -26.36 54.31 -1.65
CA ARG A 359 -26.19 55.77 -1.64
C ARG A 359 -27.00 56.44 -2.76
N LYS A 360 -27.00 55.85 -3.97
CA LYS A 360 -27.71 56.41 -5.13
C LYS A 360 -29.24 56.37 -5.00
N ARG A 361 -29.79 55.38 -4.30
CA ARG A 361 -31.24 55.27 -4.02
C ARG A 361 -31.75 56.19 -2.89
N LYS A 362 -30.84 56.89 -2.21
CA LYS A 362 -31.14 57.79 -1.08
C LYS A 362 -31.16 59.27 -1.46
N ILE A 363 -30.94 59.56 -2.75
CA ILE A 363 -31.22 60.82 -3.42
C ILE A 363 -32.56 60.62 -4.12
#